data_AF-A0A2N6CP23-F1
#
_entry.id   AF-A0A2N6CP23-F1
#
_cell.length_a   1.000
_cell.length_b   1.000
_cell.length_c   1.000
_cell.angle_alpha   90.00
_cell.angle_beta   90.00
_cell.angle_gamma   90.00
#
_symmetry.space_group_name_H-M   'P 1'
#
loop_
_entity.id
_entity.type
_entity.pdbx_description
1 polymer ?
#
loop_
_entity_poly.entity_id
_entity_poly.type
_entity_poly.pdbx_seq_one_letter_code
_entity_poly.pdbx_strand_id
1 'polypeptide(L)'
;VIAAIGSTRLGAWRSFTLSGEFTYLDTAQVQEGLRSTYYEDMPSPIDRVRGWPRVDSFKQSGSFVRLFLPYQPLRDNLVLDQLCGSAEEAPDRVACLRQLWTVAIDGSPVSMADFEPAERADLRMRGLIGLVPLTGLEPGLRRIEVVWNPGAAEEAAPIDDRYTQVINKYVIPIAFSPDFEISLD
;
A
#
# COMPACT_ATOMS: atom_id res chain seq x y z
N VAL A 1 25.68 22.43 13.14
CA VAL A 1 25.90 21.19 12.35
C VAL A 1 25.42 19.99 13.14
N ILE A 2 24.10 19.73 13.15
CA ILE A 2 23.48 18.56 13.81
C ILE A 2 22.39 17.92 12.90
N ALA A 3 21.89 18.64 11.87
CA ALA A 3 20.88 18.13 10.95
C ALA A 3 21.40 17.10 9.91
N ALA A 4 22.72 17.06 9.62
CA ALA A 4 23.24 16.21 8.56
C ALA A 4 23.36 14.72 8.95
N ILE A 5 23.59 14.41 10.24
CA ILE A 5 23.84 13.03 10.71
C ILE A 5 22.53 12.22 10.87
N GLY A 6 21.38 12.90 11.02
CA GLY A 6 20.08 12.23 11.13
C GLY A 6 19.55 11.67 9.80
N SER A 7 19.85 12.33 8.69
CA SER A 7 19.33 11.97 7.36
C SER A 7 19.99 10.72 6.77
N THR A 8 21.28 10.51 7.01
CA THR A 8 22.03 9.34 6.51
C THR A 8 21.61 8.04 7.19
N ARG A 9 21.24 8.08 8.48
CA ARG A 9 20.71 6.91 9.19
C ARG A 9 19.29 6.54 8.72
N LEU A 10 18.44 7.50 8.38
CA LEU A 10 17.12 7.20 7.82
C LEU A 10 17.17 6.62 6.40
N GLY A 11 18.13 7.08 5.58
CA GLY A 11 18.36 6.52 4.23
C GLY A 11 18.82 5.05 4.27
N ALA A 12 19.77 4.74 5.16
CA ALA A 12 20.28 3.38 5.37
C ALA A 12 19.21 2.37 5.84
N TRP A 13 18.13 2.84 6.46
CA TRP A 13 17.01 2.03 6.94
C TRP A 13 15.98 1.73 5.82
N ARG A 14 16.09 2.40 4.67
CA ARG A 14 15.22 2.16 3.50
C ARG A 14 15.80 1.13 2.54
N SER A 15 17.11 0.90 2.54
CA SER A 15 17.77 -0.06 1.65
C SER A 15 17.96 -1.42 2.31
N PHE A 16 17.69 -2.49 1.57
CA PHE A 16 17.92 -3.88 2.04
C PHE A 16 19.42 -4.16 2.21
N THR A 17 20.26 -3.55 1.37
CA THR A 17 21.72 -3.56 1.49
C THR A 17 22.30 -2.16 1.35
N LEU A 18 23.51 -1.98 1.86
CA LEU A 18 24.28 -0.73 1.74
C LEU A 18 25.27 -0.77 0.56
N SER A 19 25.45 -1.93 -0.07
CA SER A 19 26.31 -2.17 -1.24
C SER A 19 25.47 -2.50 -2.48
N GLY A 20 25.94 -2.05 -3.64
CA GLY A 20 25.32 -2.27 -4.96
C GLY A 20 25.59 -3.68 -5.52
N GLU A 21 25.58 -4.69 -4.67
CA GLU A 21 25.88 -6.09 -5.06
C GLU A 21 24.80 -6.70 -5.96
N PHE A 22 23.57 -6.20 -5.88
CA PHE A 22 22.46 -6.63 -6.73
C PHE A 22 22.44 -5.88 -8.07
N THR A 23 23.20 -6.39 -9.03
CA THR A 23 23.32 -5.79 -10.37
C THR A 23 22.31 -6.31 -11.39
N TYR A 24 21.78 -7.52 -11.19
CA TYR A 24 20.77 -8.14 -12.07
C TYR A 24 19.34 -8.08 -11.53
N LEU A 25 19.19 -7.85 -10.21
CA LEU A 25 17.91 -7.80 -9.50
C LEU A 25 17.91 -6.63 -8.53
N ASP A 26 17.77 -5.42 -9.05
CA ASP A 26 17.90 -4.20 -8.26
C ASP A 26 16.64 -3.88 -7.43
N THR A 27 16.69 -2.77 -6.70
CA THR A 27 15.59 -2.36 -5.83
C THR A 27 14.32 -2.00 -6.61
N ALA A 28 14.44 -1.46 -7.82
CA ALA A 28 13.29 -1.08 -8.64
C ALA A 28 12.58 -2.33 -9.16
N GLN A 29 13.32 -3.33 -9.64
CA GLN A 29 12.76 -4.61 -10.08
C GLN A 29 12.05 -5.35 -8.94
N VAL A 30 12.57 -5.26 -7.70
CA VAL A 30 11.91 -5.85 -6.52
C VAL A 30 10.68 -5.04 -6.04
N GLN A 31 10.53 -3.76 -6.40
CA GLN A 31 9.31 -3.00 -6.07
C GLN A 31 8.07 -3.53 -6.79
N GLU A 32 8.25 -4.07 -8.00
CA GLU A 32 7.20 -4.75 -8.77
C GLU A 32 7.06 -6.24 -8.40
N GLY A 33 7.98 -6.74 -7.57
CA GLY A 33 8.03 -8.12 -7.09
C GLY A 33 7.54 -8.29 -5.65
N LEU A 34 7.82 -9.46 -5.08
CA LEU A 34 7.41 -9.78 -3.72
C LEU A 34 8.25 -8.99 -2.70
N ARG A 35 7.57 -8.24 -1.82
CA ARG A 35 8.16 -7.61 -0.64
C ARG A 35 7.43 -8.04 0.62
N SER A 36 8.17 -8.54 1.61
CA SER A 36 7.60 -8.98 2.90
C SER A 36 6.77 -7.88 3.59
N THR A 37 7.11 -6.61 3.37
CA THR A 37 6.39 -5.45 3.91
C THR A 37 4.88 -5.45 3.62
N TYR A 38 4.47 -6.07 2.51
CA TYR A 38 3.06 -6.15 2.12
C TYR A 38 2.27 -7.22 2.88
N TYR A 39 2.90 -8.17 3.57
CA TYR A 39 2.20 -9.29 4.21
C TYR A 39 2.29 -9.21 5.73
N GLU A 40 1.15 -9.32 6.38
CA GLU A 40 1.05 -9.22 7.84
C GLU A 40 1.72 -10.42 8.55
N ASP A 41 1.75 -11.58 7.91
CA ASP A 41 2.37 -12.83 8.40
C ASP A 41 3.89 -12.93 8.12
N MET A 42 4.47 -11.96 7.42
CA MET A 42 5.92 -11.87 7.18
C MET A 42 6.53 -10.62 7.85
N PRO A 43 6.37 -10.45 9.18
CA PRO A 43 6.70 -9.20 9.84
C PRO A 43 8.21 -8.92 9.84
N SER A 44 8.60 -7.73 9.39
CA SER A 44 9.87 -7.12 9.79
C SER A 44 9.62 -5.96 10.78
N PRO A 45 10.44 -5.79 11.83
CA PRO A 45 10.31 -4.66 12.76
C PRO A 45 10.26 -3.30 12.07
N ILE A 46 11.01 -3.14 10.97
CA ILE A 46 11.05 -1.89 10.20
C ILE A 46 9.80 -1.66 9.36
N ASP A 47 9.06 -2.71 9.04
CA ASP A 47 7.85 -2.56 8.25
C ASP A 47 6.77 -1.84 9.07
N ARG A 48 6.77 -1.95 10.40
CA ARG A 48 5.81 -1.21 11.27
C ARG A 48 5.92 0.30 11.16
N VAL A 49 7.03 0.85 10.67
CA VAL A 49 7.15 2.30 10.42
C VAL A 49 6.82 2.67 8.97
N ARG A 50 6.66 1.69 8.08
CA ARG A 50 6.29 1.87 6.68
C ARG A 50 4.77 1.81 6.57
N GLY A 51 4.14 2.94 6.29
CA GLY A 51 2.71 3.02 5.94
C GLY A 51 2.48 2.58 4.51
N TRP A 52 2.82 1.33 4.23
CA TRP A 52 2.56 0.66 2.96
C TRP A 52 1.26 -0.12 3.05
N PRO A 53 0.48 -0.23 1.95
CA PRO A 53 -0.65 -1.14 1.87
C PRO A 53 -0.28 -2.57 2.28
N ARG A 54 -1.19 -3.31 2.90
CA ARG A 54 -0.94 -4.69 3.35
C ARG A 54 -2.09 -5.63 3.12
N VAL A 55 -1.75 -6.88 2.87
CA VAL A 55 -2.63 -8.03 2.86
C VAL A 55 -2.27 -8.96 4.01
N ASP A 56 -3.16 -9.87 4.35
CA ASP A 56 -2.97 -10.84 5.43
C ASP A 56 -1.81 -11.82 5.17
N SER A 57 -1.74 -12.42 3.97
CA SER A 57 -0.69 -13.37 3.60
C SER A 57 -0.38 -13.36 2.10
N PHE A 58 0.76 -13.94 1.69
CA PHE A 58 1.05 -14.17 0.27
C PHE A 58 0.12 -15.24 -0.33
N LYS A 59 -0.20 -16.29 0.42
CA LYS A 59 -1.10 -17.36 -0.05
C LYS A 59 -2.55 -16.98 0.26
N GLN A 60 -3.40 -17.07 -0.75
CA GLN A 60 -4.81 -16.72 -0.68
C GLN A 60 -5.65 -17.90 -1.17
N SER A 61 -6.53 -18.44 -0.33
CA SER A 61 -7.45 -19.52 -0.72
C SER A 61 -8.93 -19.14 -0.66
N GLY A 62 -9.26 -18.03 0.00
CA GLY A 62 -10.61 -17.49 0.07
C GLY A 62 -11.07 -16.80 -1.21
N SER A 63 -12.32 -16.34 -1.22
CA SER A 63 -12.91 -15.59 -2.34
C SER A 63 -12.50 -14.11 -2.39
N PHE A 64 -11.76 -13.65 -1.39
CA PHE A 64 -11.30 -12.28 -1.28
C PHE A 64 -9.97 -12.19 -0.51
N VAL A 65 -9.25 -11.10 -0.75
CA VAL A 65 -8.09 -10.68 0.06
C VAL A 65 -8.47 -9.48 0.90
N ARG A 66 -8.13 -9.51 2.19
CA ARG A 66 -8.28 -8.35 3.06
C ARG A 66 -7.14 -7.38 2.83
N LEU A 67 -7.44 -6.19 2.31
CA LEU A 67 -6.46 -5.14 2.02
C LEU A 67 -6.60 -4.00 3.04
N PHE A 68 -5.51 -3.67 3.73
CA PHE A 68 -5.40 -2.50 4.59
C PHE A 68 -4.60 -1.38 3.90
N LEU A 69 -5.18 -0.19 3.82
CA LEU A 69 -4.61 1.03 3.25
C LEU A 69 -4.31 2.00 4.40
N PRO A 70 -3.05 2.16 4.81
CA PRO A 70 -2.71 2.96 5.99
C PRO A 70 -2.86 4.46 5.72
N TYR A 71 -3.38 5.18 6.70
CA TYR A 71 -3.42 6.64 6.71
C TYR A 71 -2.20 7.19 7.48
N GLN A 72 -1.44 8.06 6.83
CA GLN A 72 -0.24 8.72 7.37
C GLN A 72 -0.51 10.22 7.58
N PRO A 73 -0.90 10.66 8.79
CA PRO A 73 -1.42 12.01 9.02
C PRO A 73 -0.49 13.14 8.54
N LEU A 74 0.82 12.99 8.71
CA LEU A 74 1.79 14.04 8.32
C LEU A 74 1.84 14.31 6.81
N ARG A 75 1.53 13.28 6.00
CA ARG A 75 1.55 13.35 4.54
C ARG A 75 0.13 13.54 4.00
N ASP A 76 -0.76 12.65 4.43
CA ASP A 76 -2.07 12.49 3.84
C ASP A 76 -2.97 13.69 4.17
N ASN A 77 -2.84 14.32 5.33
CA ASN A 77 -3.60 15.56 5.61
C ASN A 77 -3.30 16.66 4.63
N LEU A 78 -2.03 16.85 4.25
CA LEU A 78 -1.66 17.90 3.32
C LEU A 78 -2.30 17.69 1.94
N VAL A 79 -2.38 16.43 1.49
CA VAL A 79 -3.03 16.07 0.23
C VAL A 79 -4.55 16.20 0.35
N LEU A 80 -5.13 15.72 1.45
CA LEU A 80 -6.57 15.79 1.70
C LEU A 80 -7.07 17.23 1.82
N ASP A 81 -6.30 18.11 2.45
CA ASP A 81 -6.61 19.53 2.57
C ASP A 81 -6.69 20.20 1.19
N GLN A 82 -5.86 19.77 0.23
CA GLN A 82 -5.92 20.24 -1.16
C GLN A 82 -7.10 19.64 -1.94
N LEU A 83 -7.40 18.37 -1.73
CA LEU A 83 -8.45 17.64 -2.47
C LEU A 83 -9.86 18.00 -1.99
N CYS A 84 -10.05 18.19 -0.69
CA CYS A 84 -11.36 18.25 -0.05
C CYS A 84 -11.58 19.48 0.83
N GLY A 85 -10.59 20.37 0.95
CA GLY A 85 -10.58 21.40 2.00
C GLY A 85 -10.24 20.80 3.36
N SER A 86 -10.33 21.61 4.41
CA SER A 86 -9.94 21.16 5.75
C SER A 86 -10.85 20.04 6.25
N ALA A 87 -10.33 19.20 7.16
CA ALA A 87 -11.13 18.15 7.79
C ALA A 87 -12.40 18.68 8.50
N GLU A 88 -12.38 19.92 8.98
CA GLU A 88 -13.52 20.57 9.63
C GLU A 88 -14.63 20.94 8.64
N GLU A 89 -14.27 21.22 7.40
CA GLU A 89 -15.17 21.62 6.32
C GLU A 89 -15.66 20.43 5.48
N ALA A 90 -14.92 19.31 5.48
CA ALA A 90 -15.25 18.12 4.71
C ALA A 90 -16.56 17.46 5.20
N PRO A 91 -17.64 17.43 4.38
CA PRO A 91 -18.94 16.90 4.78
C PRO A 91 -18.92 15.38 5.01
N ASP A 92 -18.05 14.67 4.29
CA ASP A 92 -17.76 13.26 4.50
C ASP A 92 -16.24 13.02 4.41
N ARG A 93 -15.60 12.96 5.59
CA ARG A 93 -14.16 12.75 5.73
C ARG A 93 -13.71 11.38 5.21
N VAL A 94 -14.57 10.36 5.31
CA VAL A 94 -14.22 8.99 4.90
C VAL A 94 -14.31 8.88 3.38
N ALA A 95 -15.35 9.47 2.77
CA ALA A 95 -15.44 9.57 1.32
C ALA A 95 -14.24 10.32 0.72
N CYS A 96 -13.80 11.40 1.38
CA CYS A 96 -12.59 12.10 1.00
C CYS A 96 -11.32 11.23 1.17
N LEU A 97 -11.17 10.53 2.30
CA LEU A 97 -10.04 9.62 2.52
C LEU A 97 -9.96 8.51 1.47
N ARG A 98 -11.10 7.98 1.01
CA ARG A 98 -11.17 6.98 -0.07
C ARG A 98 -10.60 7.50 -1.39
N GLN A 99 -10.67 8.81 -1.67
CA GLN A 99 -10.10 9.42 -2.89
C GLN A 99 -8.57 9.42 -2.93
N LEU A 100 -7.88 9.24 -1.79
CA LEU A 100 -6.43 9.09 -1.78
C LEU A 100 -5.95 7.81 -2.46
N TRP A 101 -6.83 6.84 -2.69
CA TRP A 101 -6.44 5.50 -3.09
C TRP A 101 -7.23 5.03 -4.30
N THR A 102 -6.57 4.33 -5.21
CA THR A 102 -7.23 3.41 -6.14
C THR A 102 -6.64 2.02 -5.96
N VAL A 103 -7.50 1.01 -6.10
CA VAL A 103 -7.13 -0.40 -6.00
C VAL A 103 -7.60 -1.11 -7.26
N ALA A 104 -6.76 -1.99 -7.79
CA ALA A 104 -7.10 -2.91 -8.87
C ALA A 104 -6.55 -4.30 -8.56
N ILE A 105 -7.12 -5.32 -9.20
CA ILE A 105 -6.55 -6.67 -9.25
C ILE A 105 -6.40 -7.09 -10.70
N ASP A 106 -5.15 -7.28 -11.12
CA ASP A 106 -4.72 -7.54 -12.49
C ASP A 106 -5.34 -6.57 -13.49
N GLY A 107 -5.31 -5.29 -13.12
CA GLY A 107 -5.88 -4.18 -13.90
C GLY A 107 -7.40 -4.03 -13.81
N SER A 108 -8.12 -4.94 -13.14
CA SER A 108 -9.57 -4.81 -12.91
C SER A 108 -9.82 -3.91 -11.69
N PRO A 109 -10.52 -2.75 -11.83
CA PRO A 109 -10.73 -1.84 -10.72
C PRO A 109 -11.56 -2.46 -9.58
N VAL A 110 -11.14 -2.19 -8.34
CA VAL A 110 -11.90 -2.51 -7.13
C VAL A 110 -12.56 -1.24 -6.60
N SER A 111 -13.85 -1.32 -6.27
CA SER A 111 -14.58 -0.19 -5.72
C SER A 111 -14.00 0.25 -4.39
N MET A 112 -13.71 1.55 -4.26
CA MET A 112 -13.31 2.16 -2.99
C MET A 112 -14.50 2.46 -2.07
N ALA A 113 -15.75 2.34 -2.56
CA ALA A 113 -16.94 2.70 -1.78
C ALA A 113 -17.11 1.83 -0.53
N ASP A 114 -16.73 0.56 -0.61
CA ASP A 114 -16.89 -0.44 0.46
C ASP A 114 -15.66 -0.55 1.37
N PHE A 115 -14.65 0.31 1.18
CA PHE A 115 -13.50 0.39 2.08
C PHE A 115 -13.89 1.18 3.33
N GLU A 116 -13.81 0.55 4.50
CA GLU A 116 -14.26 1.12 5.76
C GLU A 116 -13.09 1.63 6.62
N PRO A 117 -13.28 2.65 7.47
CA PRO A 117 -12.28 3.05 8.44
C PRO A 117 -11.89 1.90 9.37
N ALA A 118 -10.60 1.72 9.58
CA ALA A 118 -10.07 0.68 10.45
C ALA A 118 -8.97 1.20 11.36
N GLU A 119 -8.96 0.67 12.59
CA GLU A 119 -7.82 0.77 13.50
C GLU A 119 -7.13 -0.60 13.59
N ARG A 120 -5.81 -0.59 13.38
CA ARG A 120 -4.93 -1.74 13.50
C ARG A 120 -3.97 -1.50 14.65
N ALA A 121 -4.43 -1.78 15.87
CA ALA A 121 -3.67 -1.56 17.09
C ALA A 121 -2.37 -2.38 17.15
N ASP A 122 -2.38 -3.57 16.54
CA ASP A 122 -1.22 -4.44 16.34
C ASP A 122 -0.12 -3.77 15.48
N LEU A 123 -0.53 -2.96 14.49
CA LEU A 123 0.36 -2.17 13.65
C LEU A 123 0.57 -0.74 14.16
N ARG A 124 -0.21 -0.30 15.16
CA ARG A 124 -0.33 1.09 15.62
C ARG A 124 -0.69 2.07 14.49
N MET A 125 -1.57 1.64 13.59
CA MET A 125 -2.00 2.43 12.43
C MET A 125 -3.52 2.54 12.35
N ARG A 126 -3.99 3.63 11.76
CA ARG A 126 -5.35 3.78 11.26
C ARG A 126 -5.31 3.86 9.75
N GLY A 127 -6.44 3.60 9.10
CA GLY A 127 -6.52 3.61 7.65
C GLY A 127 -7.89 3.17 7.16
N LEU A 128 -7.92 2.68 5.93
CA LEU A 128 -9.07 2.01 5.34
C LEU A 128 -8.82 0.51 5.26
N ILE A 129 -9.86 -0.30 5.41
CA ILE A 129 -9.83 -1.74 5.17
C ILE A 129 -10.91 -2.12 4.18
N GLY A 130 -10.59 -2.96 3.22
CA GLY A 130 -11.53 -3.42 2.22
C GLY A 130 -11.21 -4.82 1.73
N LEU A 131 -12.08 -5.34 0.88
CA LEU A 131 -11.95 -6.68 0.30
C LEU A 131 -11.65 -6.56 -1.19
N VAL A 132 -10.57 -7.20 -1.63
CA VAL A 132 -10.25 -7.37 -3.04
C VAL A 132 -10.82 -8.70 -3.51
N PRO A 133 -11.76 -8.73 -4.47
CA PRO A 133 -12.38 -9.97 -4.92
C PRO A 133 -11.40 -10.85 -5.70
N LEU A 134 -11.45 -12.16 -5.44
CA LEU A 134 -10.70 -13.18 -6.17
C LEU A 134 -11.59 -14.08 -7.03
N THR A 135 -12.91 -13.99 -6.85
CA THR A 135 -13.88 -14.78 -7.61
C THR A 135 -13.74 -14.54 -9.12
N GLY A 136 -13.64 -15.63 -9.89
CA GLY A 136 -13.50 -15.58 -11.34
C GLY A 136 -12.08 -15.34 -11.84
N LEU A 137 -11.08 -15.21 -10.95
CA LEU A 137 -9.67 -15.20 -11.34
C LEU A 137 -9.13 -16.62 -11.50
N GLU A 138 -8.18 -16.79 -12.42
CA GLU A 138 -7.43 -18.03 -12.55
C GLU A 138 -6.51 -18.25 -11.33
N PRO A 139 -6.37 -19.49 -10.84
CA PRO A 139 -5.35 -19.82 -9.83
C PRO A 139 -3.93 -19.46 -10.31
N GLY A 140 -3.06 -19.13 -9.37
CA GLY A 140 -1.66 -18.77 -9.63
C GLY A 140 -1.28 -17.40 -9.09
N LEU A 141 -0.22 -16.81 -9.64
CA LEU A 141 0.22 -15.47 -9.26
C LEU A 141 -0.75 -14.42 -9.80
N ARG A 142 -1.38 -13.68 -8.89
CA ARG A 142 -2.19 -12.49 -9.18
C ARG A 142 -1.53 -11.26 -8.61
N ARG A 143 -1.92 -10.08 -9.08
CA ARG A 143 -1.35 -8.80 -8.66
C ARG A 143 -2.44 -7.87 -8.17
N ILE A 144 -2.30 -7.36 -6.96
CA ILE A 144 -3.09 -6.24 -6.47
C ILE A 144 -2.27 -4.98 -6.73
N GLU A 145 -2.80 -4.08 -7.55
CA GLU A 145 -2.21 -2.78 -7.80
C GLU A 145 -2.88 -1.73 -6.91
N VAL A 146 -2.07 -1.00 -6.14
CA VAL A 146 -2.55 0.08 -5.28
C VAL A 146 -1.82 1.36 -5.66
N VAL A 147 -2.58 2.44 -5.89
CA VAL A 147 -2.01 3.76 -6.16
C VAL A 147 -2.47 4.73 -5.10
N TRP A 148 -1.51 5.41 -4.49
CA TRP A 148 -1.75 6.54 -3.60
C TRP A 148 -1.65 7.86 -4.39
N ASN A 149 -2.58 8.77 -4.10
CA ASN A 149 -2.73 10.07 -4.76
C ASN A 149 -2.86 9.97 -6.29
N PRO A 150 -3.82 9.17 -6.81
CA PRO A 150 -3.96 8.91 -8.24
C PRO A 150 -4.37 10.14 -9.06
N GLY A 151 -4.91 11.19 -8.42
CA GLY A 151 -5.35 12.41 -9.08
C GLY A 151 -4.26 13.44 -9.33
N ALA A 152 -3.05 13.24 -8.81
CA ALA A 152 -1.94 14.16 -9.06
C ALA A 152 -1.33 13.98 -10.45
N ALA A 153 -0.88 15.07 -11.06
CA ALA A 153 -0.10 15.00 -12.30
C ALA A 153 1.30 14.43 -12.02
N GLU A 154 1.84 13.63 -12.94
CA GLU A 154 3.16 12.99 -12.75
C GLU A 154 4.29 14.02 -12.59
N GLU A 155 4.14 15.22 -13.17
CA GLU A 155 5.10 16.33 -13.08
C GLU A 155 4.82 17.34 -11.96
N ALA A 156 3.81 17.10 -11.10
CA ALA A 156 3.52 18.03 -10.02
C ALA A 156 4.69 18.11 -9.01
N ALA A 157 4.81 19.24 -8.31
CA ALA A 157 5.77 19.34 -7.22
C ALA A 157 5.30 18.46 -6.03
N PRO A 158 6.23 17.88 -5.24
CA PRO A 158 5.85 17.22 -4.00
C PRO A 158 5.09 18.14 -3.07
N ILE A 159 4.16 17.55 -2.30
CA ILE A 159 3.27 18.28 -1.39
C ILE A 159 4.02 19.08 -0.30
N ASP A 160 5.21 18.63 0.06
CA ASP A 160 6.06 19.18 1.11
C ASP A 160 7.50 18.66 0.93
N ASP A 161 8.50 19.43 1.37
CA ASP A 161 9.93 19.16 1.16
C ASP A 161 10.43 17.84 1.81
N ARG A 162 9.67 17.29 2.75
CA ARG A 162 9.91 15.98 3.38
C ARG A 162 9.60 14.80 2.44
N TYR A 163 8.86 15.03 1.35
CA TYR A 163 8.43 13.99 0.42
C TYR A 163 9.03 14.21 -0.96
N THR A 164 9.42 13.12 -1.61
CA THR A 164 9.96 13.15 -2.98
C THR A 164 9.00 12.59 -4.02
N GLN A 165 7.98 11.87 -3.57
CA GLN A 165 7.01 11.19 -4.44
C GLN A 165 5.68 11.94 -4.42
N VAL A 166 5.15 12.20 -5.60
CA VAL A 166 3.84 12.81 -5.81
C VAL A 166 2.74 11.74 -5.84
N ILE A 167 3.07 10.60 -6.44
CA ILE A 167 2.25 9.40 -6.56
C ILE A 167 3.08 8.23 -6.02
N ASN A 168 2.46 7.32 -5.27
CA ASN A 168 3.11 6.05 -4.93
C ASN A 168 2.33 4.90 -5.55
N LYS A 169 3.04 4.05 -6.31
CA LYS A 169 2.50 2.83 -6.91
C LYS A 169 3.03 1.63 -6.11
N TYR A 170 2.13 0.74 -5.71
CA TYR A 170 2.45 -0.48 -4.98
C TYR A 170 1.88 -1.67 -5.76
N VAL A 171 2.70 -2.70 -5.96
CA VAL A 171 2.28 -3.96 -6.58
C VAL A 171 2.45 -5.06 -5.54
N ILE A 172 1.34 -5.69 -5.17
CA ILE A 172 1.31 -6.76 -4.16
C ILE A 172 1.01 -8.07 -4.88
N PRO A 173 2.01 -8.92 -5.14
CA PRO A 173 1.75 -10.24 -5.69
C PRO A 173 1.07 -11.14 -4.65
N ILE A 174 0.15 -11.98 -5.06
CA ILE A 174 -0.47 -13.01 -4.22
C ILE A 174 -0.47 -14.34 -4.97
N ALA A 175 -0.34 -15.44 -4.25
CA ALA A 175 -0.59 -16.77 -4.76
C ALA A 175 -2.05 -17.15 -4.49
N PHE A 176 -2.91 -16.99 -5.49
CA PHE A 176 -4.29 -17.44 -5.41
C PHE A 176 -4.36 -18.94 -5.68
N SER A 177 -4.82 -19.69 -4.69
CA SER A 177 -4.99 -21.14 -4.74
C SER A 177 -6.35 -21.43 -4.07
N PRO A 178 -7.47 -21.27 -4.80
CA PRO A 178 -8.79 -21.48 -4.21
C PRO A 178 -8.86 -22.87 -3.61
N ASP A 179 -9.52 -22.97 -2.46
CA ASP A 179 -9.86 -24.26 -1.88
C ASP A 179 -10.91 -24.89 -2.81
N PHE A 180 -10.46 -25.61 -3.84
CA PHE A 180 -11.35 -26.47 -4.60
C PHE A 180 -11.86 -27.53 -3.63
N GLU A 181 -13.16 -27.55 -3.35
CA GLU A 181 -13.78 -28.83 -3.04
C GLU A 181 -13.49 -29.71 -4.25
N ILE A 182 -12.60 -30.70 -4.07
CA ILE A 182 -12.43 -31.77 -5.04
C ILE A 182 -13.82 -32.39 -5.16
N SER A 183 -14.56 -32.07 -6.24
CA SER A 183 -15.68 -32.93 -6.62
C SER A 183 -15.08 -34.30 -6.86
N LEU A 184 -15.39 -35.20 -5.94
CA LEU A 184 -15.19 -36.62 -6.11
C LEU A 184 -16.29 -37.10 -7.08
N ASP A 185 -16.07 -36.83 -8.37
CA ASP A 185 -16.76 -37.57 -9.43
C ASP A 185 -16.00 -38.88 -9.70
#